data_AF-A0A7W8YET7-F1
#
_entry.id   AF-A0A7W8YET7-F1
#
_cell.length_a   1.000
_cell.length_b   1.000
_cell.length_c   1.000
_cell.angle_alpha   90.00
_cell.angle_beta   90.00
_cell.angle_gamma   90.00
#
_symmetry.space_group_name_H-M   'P 1'
#
loop_
_entity.id
_entity.type
_entity.pdbx_description
1 polymer ?
#
loop_
_entity_poly.entity_id
_entity_poly.type
_entity_poly.pdbx_seq_one_letter_code
_entity_poly.pdbx_strand_id
1 'polypeptide(L)'
;MSDRIKVGDVYFELPKGALGRPMKVVAEKTELPQALDPVAFAPSTPDLLTQYFTHSATVEKHESVRPASEPELDQMTALQTFVGVKSTLPKKWLEYADGKRKHGGFNIWTFVFGFYWFVYNKMYGKATISAIFELFMLLLALGTVGEIIQSPGYQPSGVPLELLAVLFGFVLPRLVIAYWANIALYRKATREIGKIRSFKVNKQRTLSMIASAGAGSLGSVIFLNIAFFIIRFVFNNS
;
A
#
# COMPACT_ATOMS: atom_id res chain seq x y z
N MET A 1 55.96 32.03 -13.69
CA MET A 1 55.13 31.50 -12.59
C MET A 1 53.68 31.82 -12.91
N SER A 2 52.92 30.81 -13.33
CA SER A 2 51.47 30.87 -13.52
C SER A 2 50.80 30.35 -12.25
N ASP A 3 49.82 31.09 -11.73
CA ASP A 3 49.06 30.69 -10.55
C ASP A 3 48.01 29.66 -10.97
N ARG A 4 48.22 28.40 -10.59
CA ARG A 4 47.27 27.31 -10.83
C ARG A 4 46.56 26.93 -9.54
N ILE A 5 45.23 26.79 -9.60
CA ILE A 5 44.45 26.23 -8.49
C ILE A 5 43.95 24.85 -8.90
N LYS A 6 44.16 23.87 -8.03
CA LYS A 6 43.65 22.50 -8.20
C LYS A 6 42.30 22.38 -7.50
N VAL A 7 41.28 21.94 -8.21
CA VAL A 7 39.99 21.57 -7.64
C VAL A 7 39.64 20.17 -8.12
N GLY A 8 39.63 19.19 -7.20
CA GLY A 8 39.58 17.78 -7.58
C GLY A 8 40.82 17.37 -8.37
N ASP A 9 40.65 16.64 -9.47
CA ASP A 9 41.77 16.18 -10.32
C ASP A 9 42.13 17.13 -11.46
N VAL A 10 41.52 18.32 -11.51
CA VAL A 10 41.69 19.28 -12.61
C VAL A 10 42.39 20.54 -12.10
N TYR A 11 43.34 21.04 -12.92
CA TYR A 11 44.08 22.26 -12.65
C TYR A 11 43.57 23.39 -13.55
N PHE A 12 43.26 24.53 -12.93
CA PHE A 12 42.84 25.74 -13.63
C PHE A 12 43.95 26.78 -13.55
N GLU A 13 44.36 27.32 -14.70
CA GLU A 13 45.28 28.46 -14.74
C GLU A 13 44.48 29.76 -14.58
N LEU A 14 44.82 30.56 -13.59
CA LEU A 14 44.20 31.87 -13.41
C LEU A 14 45.00 32.94 -14.15
N PRO A 15 44.32 33.93 -14.76
CA PRO A 15 45.00 35.11 -15.30
C PRO A 15 45.67 35.89 -14.16
N LYS A 16 46.88 36.38 -14.42
CA LYS A 16 47.69 37.12 -13.43
C LYS A 16 46.90 38.34 -12.92
N GLY A 17 46.68 38.40 -11.60
CA GLY A 17 46.02 39.52 -10.92
C GLY A 17 44.59 39.24 -10.42
N ALA A 18 44.07 38.01 -10.57
CA ALA A 18 42.69 37.67 -10.21
C ALA A 18 42.36 37.68 -8.70
N LEU A 19 43.36 37.65 -7.81
CA LEU A 19 43.14 37.73 -6.36
C LEU A 19 43.38 39.16 -5.86
N GLY A 20 42.39 40.02 -6.12
CA GLY A 20 42.28 41.35 -5.51
C GLY A 20 41.88 41.27 -4.02
N ARG A 21 42.39 42.20 -3.22
CA ARG A 21 42.24 42.32 -1.76
C ARG A 21 40.79 42.24 -1.26
N PRO A 22 40.55 41.79 -0.01
CA PRO A 22 39.21 41.61 0.54
C PRO A 22 38.48 42.95 0.69
N MET A 23 37.43 43.18 -0.11
CA MET A 23 36.49 44.26 0.10
C MET A 23 35.42 43.86 1.13
N LYS A 24 35.17 44.80 2.04
CA LYS A 24 34.17 44.75 3.11
C LYS A 24 32.77 44.71 2.46
N VAL A 25 32.04 43.62 2.67
CA VAL A 25 30.67 43.45 2.14
C VAL A 25 29.73 44.38 2.93
N VAL A 26 29.27 45.44 2.27
CA VAL A 26 28.08 46.19 2.69
C VAL A 26 26.90 45.53 1.99
N ALA A 27 25.95 45.01 2.77
CA ALA A 27 24.77 44.34 2.26
C ALA A 27 23.83 45.38 1.62
N GLU A 28 23.92 45.52 0.30
CA GLU A 28 22.93 46.24 -0.50
C GLU A 28 21.95 45.22 -1.07
N LYS A 29 20.66 45.48 -0.85
CA LYS A 29 19.54 44.59 -1.19
C LYS A 29 19.37 44.56 -2.72
N THR A 30 20.00 43.61 -3.40
CA THR A 30 19.87 43.45 -4.85
C THR A 30 18.73 42.50 -5.21
N GLU A 31 17.92 42.95 -6.16
CA GLU A 31 16.71 42.30 -6.67
C GLU A 31 17.01 40.91 -7.25
N LEU A 32 16.10 39.96 -7.01
CA LEU A 32 16.23 38.60 -7.55
C LEU A 32 16.29 38.64 -9.09
N PRO A 33 17.24 37.94 -9.74
CA PRO A 33 17.22 37.77 -11.18
C PRO A 33 15.98 36.97 -11.60
N GLN A 34 15.37 37.39 -12.71
CA GLN A 34 14.19 36.77 -13.32
C GLN A 34 14.35 35.25 -13.43
N ALA A 35 13.32 34.55 -12.97
CA ALA A 35 13.24 33.10 -12.96
C ALA A 35 13.51 32.53 -14.36
N LEU A 36 14.42 31.56 -14.41
CA LEU A 36 14.65 30.69 -15.56
C LEU A 36 13.32 30.04 -15.98
N ASP A 37 13.09 30.06 -17.29
CA ASP A 37 11.90 29.55 -17.98
C ASP A 37 11.67 28.06 -17.64
N PRO A 38 10.55 27.68 -16.98
CA PRO A 38 10.35 26.33 -16.44
C PRO A 38 10.06 25.25 -17.50
N VAL A 39 10.14 25.57 -18.79
CA VAL A 39 9.66 24.69 -19.88
C VAL A 39 10.62 23.54 -20.23
N ALA A 40 11.87 23.55 -19.76
CA ALA A 40 12.86 22.54 -20.13
C ALA A 40 12.78 21.21 -19.35
N PHE A 41 11.93 21.09 -18.32
CA PHE A 41 11.81 19.88 -17.49
C PHE A 41 10.39 19.29 -17.47
N ALA A 42 9.65 19.39 -18.57
CA ALA A 42 8.40 18.66 -18.72
C ALA A 42 8.67 17.15 -18.91
N PRO A 43 8.12 16.27 -18.05
CA PRO A 43 8.21 14.83 -18.25
C PRO A 43 7.43 14.43 -19.52
N SER A 44 8.06 13.64 -20.39
CA SER A 44 7.54 13.17 -21.69
C SER A 44 6.45 12.09 -21.59
N THR A 45 5.74 12.01 -20.47
CA THR A 45 4.54 11.17 -20.34
C THR A 45 3.42 11.99 -19.71
N PRO A 46 2.25 12.10 -20.38
CA PRO A 46 1.14 12.85 -19.81
C PRO A 46 0.64 12.14 -18.55
N ASP A 47 0.68 12.86 -17.43
CA ASP A 47 0.01 12.48 -16.21
C ASP A 47 -1.51 12.40 -16.48
N LEU A 48 -2.04 11.17 -16.46
CA LEU A 48 -3.45 10.89 -16.72
C LEU A 48 -4.39 11.62 -15.75
N LEU A 49 -3.90 12.04 -14.58
CA LEU A 49 -4.66 12.87 -13.65
C LEU A 49 -4.84 14.29 -14.19
N THR A 50 -3.83 14.90 -14.80
CA THR A 50 -3.86 16.30 -15.27
C THR A 50 -4.75 16.51 -16.50
N GLN A 51 -4.84 15.50 -17.39
CA GLN A 51 -5.82 15.50 -18.49
C GLN A 51 -7.26 15.39 -17.99
N TYR A 52 -7.51 14.75 -16.84
CA TYR A 52 -8.84 14.67 -16.24
C TYR A 52 -9.29 15.97 -15.56
N PHE A 53 -8.35 16.81 -15.08
CA PHE A 53 -8.68 18.06 -14.39
C PHE A 53 -8.84 19.27 -15.33
N THR A 54 -8.19 19.28 -16.50
CA THR A 54 -8.18 20.44 -17.41
C THR A 54 -9.41 20.55 -18.33
N HIS A 55 -10.29 19.54 -18.39
CA HIS A 55 -11.57 19.63 -19.13
C HIS A 55 -12.77 20.12 -18.32
N SER A 56 -12.57 20.60 -17.07
CA SER A 56 -13.67 21.09 -16.22
C SER A 56 -13.91 22.60 -16.26
N ALA A 57 -13.27 23.35 -17.17
CA ALA A 57 -13.39 24.81 -17.23
C ALA A 57 -13.92 25.31 -18.59
N THR A 58 -15.11 24.85 -18.98
CA THR A 58 -15.94 25.58 -19.93
C THR A 58 -17.40 25.34 -19.56
N VAL A 59 -17.89 26.14 -18.63
CA VAL A 59 -19.30 26.18 -18.24
C VAL A 59 -20.03 27.00 -19.29
N GLU A 60 -20.38 26.37 -20.40
CA GLU A 60 -21.47 26.87 -21.24
C GLU A 60 -22.79 26.59 -20.53
N LYS A 61 -23.52 27.67 -20.22
CA LYS A 61 -24.92 27.61 -19.79
C LYS A 61 -25.74 27.01 -20.94
N HIS A 62 -25.98 25.71 -20.90
CA HIS A 62 -27.02 25.08 -21.71
C HIS A 62 -28.13 24.51 -20.82
N GLU A 63 -29.33 24.96 -21.16
CA GLU A 63 -30.68 24.51 -20.84
C GLU A 63 -30.85 23.23 -20.01
N SER A 64 -31.83 23.30 -19.10
CA SER A 64 -32.31 22.21 -18.27
C SER A 64 -32.92 21.08 -19.12
N VAL A 65 -32.06 20.24 -19.69
CA VAL A 65 -32.41 18.90 -20.13
C VAL A 65 -32.64 18.08 -18.86
N ARG A 66 -33.85 17.52 -18.70
CA ARG A 66 -34.17 16.56 -17.63
C ARG A 66 -33.01 15.55 -17.51
N PRO A 67 -32.47 15.29 -16.31
CA PRO A 67 -31.32 14.40 -16.19
C PRO A 67 -31.72 13.03 -16.73
N ALA A 68 -31.16 12.70 -17.91
CA ALA A 68 -31.11 11.33 -18.37
C ALA A 68 -30.52 10.52 -17.21
N SER A 69 -31.27 9.53 -16.73
CA SER A 69 -30.84 8.64 -15.66
C SER A 69 -29.40 8.21 -15.93
N GLU A 70 -28.44 8.69 -15.13
CA GLU A 70 -27.04 8.35 -15.31
C GLU A 70 -26.93 6.82 -15.42
N PRO A 71 -26.19 6.28 -16.41
CA PRO A 71 -26.08 4.84 -16.57
C PRO A 71 -25.54 4.24 -15.27
N GLU A 72 -26.31 3.30 -14.71
CA GLU A 72 -26.00 2.62 -13.47
C GLU A 72 -24.54 2.13 -13.51
N LEU A 73 -23.76 2.47 -12.48
CA LEU A 73 -22.35 2.13 -12.46
C LEU A 73 -22.19 0.61 -12.47
N ASP A 74 -21.63 0.08 -13.55
CA ASP A 74 -21.34 -1.34 -13.71
C ASP A 74 -20.57 -1.89 -12.48
N GLN A 75 -21.01 -3.05 -12.00
CA GLN A 75 -20.47 -3.69 -10.81
C GLN A 75 -19.01 -4.11 -11.02
N MET A 76 -18.64 -4.56 -12.22
CA MET A 76 -17.25 -4.91 -12.53
C MET A 76 -16.36 -3.67 -12.43
N THR A 77 -16.78 -2.57 -13.03
CA THR A 77 -16.07 -1.28 -12.96
C THR A 77 -15.88 -0.84 -11.51
N ALA A 78 -16.92 -0.87 -10.69
CA ALA A 78 -16.83 -0.48 -9.28
C ALA A 78 -15.87 -1.38 -8.48
N LEU A 79 -15.90 -2.70 -8.71
CA LEU A 79 -14.97 -3.63 -8.07
C LEU A 79 -13.53 -3.39 -8.51
N GLN A 80 -13.29 -3.18 -9.81
CA GLN A 80 -11.97 -2.83 -10.35
C GLN A 80 -11.44 -1.53 -9.77
N THR A 81 -12.28 -0.50 -9.62
CA THR A 81 -11.89 0.75 -8.97
C THR A 81 -11.50 0.53 -7.50
N PHE A 82 -12.16 -0.40 -6.80
CA PHE A 82 -11.86 -0.70 -5.40
C PHE A 82 -10.52 -1.42 -5.22
N VAL A 83 -10.22 -2.44 -6.02
CA VAL A 83 -8.96 -3.23 -5.87
C VAL A 83 -7.81 -2.73 -6.74
N GLY A 84 -8.08 -1.84 -7.70
CA GLY A 84 -7.15 -1.40 -8.72
C GLY A 84 -7.38 -2.09 -10.07
N VAL A 85 -7.21 -1.31 -11.15
CA VAL A 85 -7.57 -1.67 -12.54
C VAL A 85 -6.86 -2.94 -13.04
N LYS A 86 -5.65 -3.22 -12.55
CA LYS A 86 -4.84 -4.39 -12.96
C LYS A 86 -5.17 -5.68 -12.20
N SER A 87 -6.11 -5.66 -11.26
CA SER A 87 -6.42 -6.83 -10.44
C SER A 87 -7.31 -7.83 -11.18
N THR A 88 -6.97 -9.12 -11.10
CA THR A 88 -7.80 -10.22 -11.62
C THR A 88 -8.89 -10.67 -10.64
N LEU A 89 -8.91 -10.12 -9.42
CA LEU A 89 -9.86 -10.47 -8.37
C LEU A 89 -11.33 -10.20 -8.72
N PRO A 90 -11.71 -9.07 -9.35
CA PRO A 90 -13.11 -8.74 -9.62
C PRO A 90 -13.84 -9.84 -10.41
N LYS A 91 -13.19 -10.40 -11.44
CA LYS A 91 -13.74 -11.52 -12.21
C LYS A 91 -13.97 -12.76 -11.32
N LYS A 92 -12.99 -13.14 -10.51
CA LYS A 92 -13.11 -14.28 -9.59
C LYS A 92 -14.20 -14.08 -8.54
N TRP A 93 -14.39 -12.84 -8.08
CA TRP A 93 -15.43 -12.49 -7.13
C TRP A 93 -16.83 -12.52 -7.72
N LEU A 94 -17.01 -12.08 -8.96
CA LEU A 94 -18.28 -12.21 -9.67
C LEU A 94 -18.62 -13.68 -9.94
N GLU A 95 -17.65 -14.49 -10.37
CA GLU A 95 -17.84 -15.94 -10.51
C GLU A 95 -18.18 -16.63 -9.17
N TYR A 96 -17.62 -16.14 -8.06
CA TYR A 96 -17.97 -16.59 -6.71
C TYR A 96 -19.39 -16.15 -6.29
N ALA A 97 -19.79 -14.92 -6.61
CA ALA A 97 -21.12 -14.40 -6.33
C ALA A 97 -22.22 -15.16 -7.11
N ASP A 98 -21.91 -15.54 -8.35
CA ASP A 98 -22.78 -16.34 -9.22
C ASP A 98 -22.85 -17.83 -8.82
N GLY A 99 -22.13 -18.26 -7.77
CA GLY A 99 -22.04 -19.67 -7.36
C GLY A 99 -21.24 -20.57 -8.31
N LYS A 100 -20.63 -20.02 -9.37
CA LYS A 100 -19.77 -20.76 -10.32
C LYS A 100 -18.45 -21.20 -9.67
N ARG A 101 -18.05 -20.57 -8.56
CA ARG A 101 -16.89 -20.98 -7.74
C ARG A 101 -17.25 -21.10 -6.26
N LYS A 102 -16.69 -22.13 -5.60
CA LYS A 102 -16.80 -22.32 -4.14
C LYS A 102 -15.95 -21.34 -3.33
N HIS A 103 -14.93 -20.72 -3.93
CA HIS A 103 -13.99 -19.86 -3.21
C HIS A 103 -13.65 -18.58 -3.99
N GLY A 104 -13.36 -17.49 -3.26
CA GLY A 104 -12.91 -16.21 -3.82
C GLY A 104 -11.48 -16.22 -4.38
N GLY A 105 -10.77 -17.36 -4.29
CA GLY A 105 -9.39 -17.55 -4.74
C GLY A 105 -8.37 -17.49 -3.60
N PHE A 106 -7.11 -17.82 -3.90
CA PHE A 106 -6.00 -17.73 -2.96
C PHE A 106 -5.32 -16.35 -2.99
N ASN A 107 -4.98 -15.80 -1.83
CA ASN A 107 -4.27 -14.53 -1.72
C ASN A 107 -2.81 -14.74 -1.30
N ILE A 108 -1.90 -14.71 -2.27
CA ILE A 108 -0.46 -14.89 -2.00
C ILE A 108 0.09 -13.81 -1.07
N TRP A 109 -0.39 -12.58 -1.18
CA TRP A 109 0.08 -11.47 -0.35
C TRP A 109 -0.34 -11.64 1.11
N THR A 110 -1.56 -12.12 1.35
CA THR A 110 -1.96 -12.48 2.72
C THR A 110 -1.19 -13.68 3.23
N PHE A 111 -0.87 -14.66 2.39
CA PHE A 111 -0.03 -15.79 2.81
C PHE A 111 1.36 -15.33 3.26
N VAL A 112 1.98 -14.41 2.53
CA VAL A 112 3.33 -13.89 2.83
C VAL A 112 3.31 -12.94 4.03
N PHE A 113 2.37 -12.00 4.07
CA PHE A 113 2.35 -10.93 5.07
C PHE A 113 1.43 -11.20 6.27
N GLY A 114 0.59 -12.23 6.23
CA GLY A 114 -0.29 -12.62 7.32
C GLY A 114 -1.19 -11.48 7.80
N PHE A 115 -1.23 -11.27 9.13
CA PHE A 115 -2.02 -10.21 9.75
C PHE A 115 -1.74 -8.80 9.19
N TYR A 116 -0.50 -8.48 8.79
CA TYR A 116 -0.13 -7.17 8.26
C TYR A 116 -0.93 -6.81 7.02
N TRP A 117 -1.26 -7.80 6.20
CA TRP A 117 -2.06 -7.59 4.99
C TRP A 117 -3.47 -7.09 5.33
N PHE A 118 -4.09 -7.57 6.42
CA PHE A 118 -5.39 -7.07 6.86
C PHE A 118 -5.31 -5.65 7.41
N VAL A 119 -4.23 -5.32 8.13
CA VAL A 119 -3.99 -3.96 8.63
C VAL A 119 -3.81 -2.99 7.47
N TYR A 120 -3.00 -3.35 6.47
CA TYR A 120 -2.85 -2.59 5.23
C TYR A 120 -4.20 -2.35 4.55
N ASN A 121 -5.06 -3.38 4.48
CA ASN A 121 -6.39 -3.25 3.89
C ASN A 121 -7.44 -2.63 4.84
N LYS A 122 -7.04 -1.99 5.96
CA LYS A 122 -7.94 -1.36 6.94
C LYS A 122 -9.00 -2.33 7.51
N MET A 123 -8.69 -3.61 7.60
CA MET A 123 -9.57 -4.67 8.10
C MET A 123 -9.19 -5.09 9.52
N TYR A 124 -9.17 -4.14 10.46
CA TYR A 124 -8.60 -4.33 11.80
C TYR A 124 -9.22 -5.50 12.57
N GLY A 125 -10.56 -5.63 12.58
CA GLY A 125 -11.21 -6.77 13.23
C GLY A 125 -10.82 -8.13 12.63
N LYS A 126 -10.54 -8.18 11.32
CA LYS A 126 -10.07 -9.40 10.65
C LYS A 126 -8.58 -9.64 10.91
N ALA A 127 -7.79 -8.57 11.05
CA ALA A 127 -6.39 -8.63 11.48
C ALA A 127 -6.28 -9.22 12.89
N THR A 128 -7.12 -8.78 13.84
CA THR A 128 -7.15 -9.32 15.20
C THR A 128 -7.49 -10.81 15.21
N ILE A 129 -8.52 -11.23 14.47
CA ILE A 129 -8.87 -12.66 14.35
C ILE A 129 -7.71 -13.47 13.76
N SER A 130 -7.06 -12.95 12.71
CA SER A 130 -5.86 -13.59 12.11
C SER A 130 -4.75 -13.74 13.14
N ALA A 131 -4.42 -12.68 13.87
CA ALA A 131 -3.34 -12.69 14.85
C ALA A 131 -3.61 -13.67 16.00
N ILE A 132 -4.83 -13.70 16.53
CA ILE A 132 -5.24 -14.65 17.58
C ILE A 132 -5.15 -16.08 17.05
N PHE A 133 -5.64 -16.34 15.84
CA PHE A 133 -5.60 -17.66 15.24
C PHE A 133 -4.16 -18.14 14.96
N GLU A 134 -3.30 -17.28 14.40
CA GLU A 134 -1.88 -17.59 14.17
C GLU A 134 -1.16 -17.88 15.50
N LEU A 135 -1.40 -17.07 16.54
CA LEU A 135 -0.83 -17.30 17.87
C LEU A 135 -1.33 -18.61 18.49
N PHE A 136 -2.63 -18.88 18.42
CA PHE A 136 -3.22 -20.11 18.94
C PHE A 136 -2.63 -21.35 18.26
N MET A 137 -2.52 -21.34 16.93
CA MET A 137 -1.93 -22.45 16.18
C MET A 137 -0.45 -22.63 16.48
N LEU A 138 0.30 -21.55 16.68
CA LEU A 138 1.69 -21.60 17.11
C LEU A 138 1.82 -22.22 18.52
N LEU A 139 1.00 -21.80 19.47
CA LEU A 139 1.01 -22.34 20.84
C LEU A 139 0.63 -23.83 20.86
N LEU A 140 -0.37 -24.24 20.07
CA LEU A 140 -0.72 -25.65 19.90
C LEU A 140 0.43 -26.46 19.30
N ALA A 141 1.09 -25.93 18.27
CA ALA A 141 2.24 -26.60 17.66
C ALA A 141 3.41 -26.75 18.64
N LEU A 142 3.71 -25.72 19.44
CA LEU A 142 4.76 -25.79 20.45
C LEU A 142 4.41 -26.75 21.60
N GLY A 143 3.15 -26.74 22.06
CA GLY A 143 2.70 -27.65 23.12
C GLY A 143 2.78 -29.11 22.70
N THR A 144 2.24 -29.45 21.53
CA THR A 144 2.29 -30.81 20.98
C THR A 144 3.72 -31.31 20.77
N VAL A 145 4.61 -30.45 20.25
CA VAL A 145 6.03 -30.80 20.09
C VAL A 145 6.72 -31.00 21.42
N GLY A 146 6.44 -30.14 22.41
CA GLY A 146 6.98 -30.27 23.76
C GLY A 146 6.58 -31.58 24.44
N GLU A 147 5.31 -31.98 24.32
CA GLU A 147 4.80 -33.25 24.86
C GLU A 147 5.47 -34.47 24.20
N ILE A 148 5.63 -34.45 22.87
CA ILE A 148 6.23 -35.57 22.14
C ILE A 148 7.72 -35.73 22.51
N ILE A 149 8.47 -34.64 22.61
CA ILE A 149 9.90 -34.69 22.97
C ILE A 149 10.09 -35.24 24.39
N GLN A 150 9.16 -34.96 25.31
CA GLN A 150 9.22 -35.44 26.69
C GLN A 150 8.65 -36.86 26.88
N SER A 151 8.07 -37.46 25.83
CA SER A 151 7.43 -38.76 25.93
C SER A 151 8.46 -39.90 26.14
N PRO A 152 8.24 -40.82 27.10
CA PRO A 152 9.13 -41.96 27.30
C PRO A 152 9.18 -42.84 26.04
N GLY A 153 10.37 -43.04 25.48
CA GLY A 153 10.57 -43.85 24.27
C GLY A 153 10.63 -43.05 22.96
N TYR A 154 10.62 -41.72 23.00
CA TYR A 154 10.87 -40.92 21.81
C TYR A 154 12.28 -41.20 21.25
N GLN A 155 12.31 -41.75 20.02
CA GLN A 155 13.49 -41.78 19.18
C GLN A 155 13.24 -40.86 17.98
N PRO A 156 14.13 -39.91 17.68
CA PRO A 156 13.96 -39.02 16.54
C PRO A 156 14.01 -39.83 15.24
N SER A 157 12.84 -40.16 14.69
CA SER A 157 12.72 -40.85 13.40
C SER A 157 12.58 -39.83 12.27
N GLY A 158 13.57 -39.78 11.38
CA GLY A 158 13.51 -39.29 9.98
C GLY A 158 13.05 -37.85 9.72
N VAL A 159 11.82 -37.50 10.10
CA VAL A 159 11.28 -36.14 9.96
C VAL A 159 11.49 -35.41 11.29
N PRO A 160 12.25 -34.31 11.31
CA PRO A 160 12.44 -33.53 12.51
C PRO A 160 11.07 -33.02 13.00
N LEU A 161 10.76 -33.25 14.26
CA LEU A 161 9.48 -32.84 14.85
C LEU A 161 9.28 -31.32 14.76
N GLU A 162 10.39 -30.58 14.74
CA GLU A 162 10.45 -29.15 14.52
C GLU A 162 9.86 -28.76 13.15
N LEU A 163 10.04 -29.59 12.12
CA LEU A 163 9.47 -29.36 10.79
C LEU A 163 7.95 -29.47 10.80
N LEU A 164 7.40 -30.43 11.56
CA LEU A 164 5.95 -30.56 11.77
C LEU A 164 5.42 -29.34 12.54
N ALA A 165 6.14 -28.88 13.56
CA ALA A 165 5.80 -27.66 14.30
C ALA A 165 5.67 -26.45 13.37
N VAL A 166 6.62 -26.27 12.45
CA VAL A 166 6.62 -25.16 11.47
C VAL A 166 5.48 -25.31 10.47
N LEU A 167 5.23 -26.53 9.98
CA LEU A 167 4.13 -26.79 9.04
C LEU A 167 2.76 -26.50 9.67
N PHE A 168 2.49 -27.02 10.86
CA PHE A 168 1.19 -26.88 11.52
C PHE A 168 1.01 -25.54 12.23
N GLY A 169 2.08 -24.99 12.80
CA GLY A 169 2.05 -23.72 13.53
C GLY A 169 2.15 -22.48 12.63
N PHE A 170 2.76 -22.59 11.45
CA PHE A 170 3.03 -21.43 10.58
C PHE A 170 2.41 -21.56 9.18
N VAL A 171 2.63 -22.67 8.48
CA VAL A 171 2.22 -22.78 7.07
C VAL A 171 0.72 -23.01 6.93
N LEU A 172 0.17 -23.98 7.66
CA LEU A 172 -1.24 -24.35 7.56
C LEU A 172 -2.20 -23.21 7.95
N PRO A 173 -1.97 -22.47 9.06
CA PRO A 173 -2.82 -21.33 9.42
C PRO A 173 -2.80 -20.25 8.33
N ARG A 174 -1.63 -19.98 7.75
CA ARG A 174 -1.48 -19.00 6.66
C ARG A 174 -2.22 -19.40 5.41
N LEU A 175 -2.25 -20.69 5.05
CA LEU A 175 -3.07 -21.16 3.94
C LEU A 175 -4.54 -20.87 4.18
N VAL A 176 -5.06 -21.24 5.35
CA VAL A 176 -6.47 -20.98 5.73
C VAL A 176 -6.79 -19.49 5.68
N ILE A 177 -5.93 -18.66 6.28
CA ILE A 177 -6.08 -17.20 6.29
C ILE A 177 -6.06 -16.63 4.87
N ALA A 178 -5.16 -17.09 4.01
CA ALA A 178 -5.02 -16.60 2.64
C ALA A 178 -6.24 -16.91 1.76
N TYR A 179 -6.88 -18.07 1.94
CA TYR A 179 -8.15 -18.37 1.28
C TYR A 179 -9.30 -17.49 1.80
N TRP A 180 -9.38 -17.34 3.12
CA TRP A 180 -10.41 -16.52 3.75
C TRP A 180 -10.28 -15.03 3.44
N ALA A 181 -9.05 -14.53 3.26
CA ALA A 181 -8.74 -13.12 3.01
C ALA A 181 -9.44 -12.54 1.78
N ASN A 182 -9.50 -13.30 0.69
CA ASN A 182 -10.17 -12.85 -0.54
C ASN A 182 -11.69 -12.74 -0.36
N ILE A 183 -12.29 -13.66 0.41
CA ILE A 183 -13.72 -13.59 0.75
C ILE A 183 -13.98 -12.38 1.66
N ALA A 184 -13.12 -12.16 2.65
CA ALA A 184 -13.22 -11.01 3.55
C ALA A 184 -13.10 -9.69 2.78
N LEU A 185 -12.15 -9.58 1.85
CA LEU A 185 -11.96 -8.39 1.03
C LEU A 185 -13.13 -8.17 0.07
N TYR A 186 -13.67 -9.22 -0.55
CA TYR A 186 -14.88 -9.13 -1.38
C TYR A 186 -16.09 -8.60 -0.58
N ARG A 187 -16.32 -9.14 0.62
CA ARG A 187 -17.40 -8.68 1.52
C ARG A 187 -17.20 -7.23 1.96
N LYS A 188 -15.96 -6.80 2.17
CA LYS A 188 -15.63 -5.40 2.44
C LYS A 188 -15.95 -4.54 1.22
N ALA A 189 -15.47 -4.93 0.03
CA ALA A 189 -15.66 -4.18 -1.21
C ALA A 189 -17.14 -3.95 -1.52
N THR A 190 -17.94 -5.01 -1.50
CA THR A 190 -19.39 -4.94 -1.74
C THR A 190 -20.12 -4.06 -0.74
N ARG A 191 -19.78 -4.16 0.56
CA ARG A 191 -20.35 -3.31 1.60
C ARG A 191 -20.02 -1.83 1.39
N GLU A 192 -18.75 -1.51 1.15
CA GLU A 192 -18.32 -0.12 0.97
C GLU A 192 -18.86 0.47 -0.34
N ILE A 193 -18.85 -0.29 -1.44
CA ILE A 193 -19.46 0.14 -2.70
C ILE A 193 -20.97 0.39 -2.52
N GLY A 194 -21.69 -0.51 -1.84
CA GLY A 194 -23.11 -0.33 -1.56
C GLY A 194 -23.42 0.92 -0.74
N LYS A 195 -22.63 1.17 0.32
CA LYS A 195 -22.73 2.42 1.10
C LYS A 195 -22.48 3.65 0.22
N ILE A 196 -21.42 3.64 -0.59
CA ILE A 196 -21.05 4.80 -1.41
C ILE A 196 -22.13 5.09 -2.46
N ARG A 197 -22.67 4.06 -3.12
CA ARG A 197 -23.77 4.19 -4.09
C ARG A 197 -25.03 4.81 -3.46
N SER A 198 -25.28 4.58 -2.17
CA SER A 198 -26.45 5.14 -1.48
C SER A 198 -26.42 6.67 -1.37
N PHE A 199 -25.25 7.31 -1.48
CA PHE A 199 -25.12 8.77 -1.41
C PHE A 199 -25.59 9.51 -2.67
N LYS A 200 -25.98 8.80 -3.74
CA LYS A 200 -26.50 9.38 -5.01
C LYS A 200 -25.69 10.58 -5.54
N VAL A 201 -24.36 10.50 -5.44
CA VAL A 201 -23.43 11.50 -5.97
C VAL A 201 -23.02 11.19 -7.41
N ASN A 202 -22.62 12.22 -8.16
CA ASN A 202 -22.14 12.10 -9.54
C ASN A 202 -21.15 10.93 -9.71
N LYS A 203 -21.23 10.24 -10.85
CA LYS A 203 -20.42 9.06 -11.17
C LYS A 203 -18.92 9.21 -10.87
N GLN A 204 -18.30 10.33 -11.25
CA GLN A 204 -16.87 10.56 -11.02
C GLN A 204 -16.52 10.60 -9.52
N ARG A 205 -17.36 11.28 -8.73
CA ARG A 205 -17.18 11.38 -7.27
C ARG A 205 -17.40 10.04 -6.59
N THR A 206 -18.39 9.27 -7.04
CA THR A 206 -18.65 7.90 -6.60
C THR A 206 -17.41 7.01 -6.82
N LEU A 207 -16.81 7.05 -8.00
CA LEU A 207 -15.61 6.26 -8.31
C LEU A 207 -14.40 6.67 -7.47
N SER A 208 -14.19 7.98 -7.26
CA SER A 208 -13.12 8.49 -6.38
C SER A 208 -13.29 8.00 -4.93
N MET A 209 -14.52 8.03 -4.40
CA MET A 209 -14.81 7.51 -3.07
C MET A 209 -14.56 6.00 -2.98
N ILE A 210 -14.94 5.23 -4.01
CA ILE A 210 -14.69 3.78 -4.07
C ILE A 210 -13.19 3.49 -4.08
N ALA A 211 -12.42 4.23 -4.88
CA ALA A 211 -10.96 4.09 -4.94
C ALA A 211 -10.31 4.38 -3.57
N SER A 212 -10.74 5.45 -2.89
CA SER A 212 -10.24 5.81 -1.55
C SER A 212 -10.58 4.76 -0.47
N ALA A 213 -11.78 4.16 -0.53
CA ALA A 213 -12.18 3.10 0.39
C ALA A 213 -11.38 1.80 0.19
N GLY A 214 -10.99 1.52 -1.06
CA GLY A 214 -10.15 0.40 -1.47
C GLY A 214 -8.65 0.61 -1.21
N ALA A 215 -8.19 1.86 -1.21
CA ALA A 215 -6.79 2.20 -1.00
C ALA A 215 -6.25 1.65 0.33
N GLY A 216 -5.09 0.99 0.27
CA GLY A 216 -4.39 0.51 1.44
C GLY A 216 -3.86 1.63 2.33
N SER A 217 -3.61 1.32 3.59
CA SER A 217 -3.07 2.22 4.61
C SER A 217 -1.64 1.81 4.97
N LEU A 218 -0.65 2.35 4.25
CA LEU A 218 0.76 2.19 4.62
C LEU A 218 1.04 2.77 6.01
N GLY A 219 0.42 3.91 6.34
CA GLY A 219 0.54 4.56 7.65
C GLY A 219 0.17 3.63 8.80
N SER A 220 -0.90 2.83 8.65
CA SER A 220 -1.31 1.86 9.69
C SER A 220 -0.26 0.76 9.91
N VAL A 221 0.41 0.31 8.85
CA VAL A 221 1.47 -0.70 8.95
C VAL A 221 2.73 -0.12 9.60
N ILE A 222 3.12 1.10 9.22
CA ILE A 222 4.27 1.80 9.80
C ILE A 222 4.03 2.04 11.29
N PHE A 223 2.86 2.57 11.65
CA PHE A 223 2.48 2.82 13.04
C PHE A 223 2.56 1.56 13.89
N LEU A 224 2.07 0.42 13.37
CA LEU A 224 2.12 -0.85 14.09
C LEU A 224 3.55 -1.33 14.34
N ASN A 225 4.47 -1.13 13.39
CA ASN A 225 5.88 -1.44 13.59
C ASN A 225 6.51 -0.52 14.64
N ILE A 226 6.26 0.78 14.58
CA ILE A 226 6.77 1.75 15.57
C ILE A 226 6.28 1.39 16.97
N ALA A 227 4.99 1.08 17.13
CA ALA A 227 4.42 0.66 18.40
C ALA A 227 5.09 -0.60 18.94
N PHE A 228 5.34 -1.60 18.08
CA PHE A 228 6.07 -2.81 18.46
C PHE A 228 7.50 -2.51 18.93
N PHE A 229 8.24 -1.64 18.23
CA PHE A 229 9.58 -1.24 18.63
C PHE A 229 9.60 -0.52 19.98
N ILE A 230 8.66 0.40 20.23
CA ILE A 230 8.55 1.12 21.51
C ILE A 230 8.26 0.13 22.64
N ILE A 231 7.29 -0.77 22.47
CA ILE A 231 6.96 -1.81 23.45
C ILE A 231 8.21 -2.62 23.78
N ARG A 232 8.90 -3.14 22.76
CA ARG A 232 10.13 -3.92 22.95
C ARG A 232 11.21 -3.13 23.68
N PHE A 233 11.39 -1.85 23.34
CA PHE A 233 12.38 -0.99 23.98
C PHE A 233 12.06 -0.75 25.46
N VAL A 234 10.79 -0.51 25.80
CA VAL A 234 10.36 -0.30 27.19
C VAL A 234 10.57 -1.55 28.04
N PHE A 235 10.14 -2.72 27.54
CA PHE A 235 10.23 -3.98 28.29
C PHE A 235 11.65 -4.55 28.38
N ASN A 236 12.56 -4.21 27.45
CA ASN A 236 13.95 -4.65 27.53
C ASN A 236 14.82 -3.80 28.47
N ASN A 237 14.37 -2.60 28.86
CA ASN A 237 15.10 -1.68 29.74
C ASN A 237 14.49 -1.56 31.15
N SER A 238 13.43 -2.33 31.45
CA SER A 238 12.80 -2.43 32.77
C SER A 238 13.19 -3.75 33.42
#